data_AF-A0A0P9TBM4-F1
#
_entry.id   AF-A0A0P9TBM4-F1
#
_cell.length_a   1.000
_cell.length_b   1.000
_cell.length_c   1.000
_cell.angle_alpha   90.00
_cell.angle_beta   90.00
_cell.angle_gamma   90.00
#
_symmetry.space_group_name_H-M   'P 1'
#
loop_
_entity.id
_entity.type
_entity.pdbx_description
1 polymer ?
#
loop_
_entity_poly.entity_id
_entity_poly.type
_entity_poly.pdbx_seq_one_letter_code
_entity_poly.pdbx_strand_id
1 'polypeptide(L)'
;VEEKQTAAPLPFALLDLQVFMSKTHSIDAEKTLALTQALREKYKAITYNRSDCSYLSDEQFAEAPETLSLLSQALPDLAGMFTEVNSERKGRAFDDS
;
A
#
# COMPACT_ATOMS: atom_id res chain seq x y z
N VAL A 1 2.86 -28.03 16.50
CA VAL A 1 3.74 -26.99 15.93
C VAL A 1 2.91 -25.72 15.96
N GLU A 2 3.25 -24.78 16.84
CA GLU A 2 2.56 -23.48 16.87
C GLU A 2 2.79 -22.82 15.52
N GLU A 3 1.72 -22.62 14.75
CA GLU A 3 1.77 -21.87 13.50
C GLU A 3 2.14 -20.43 13.88
N LYS A 4 3.42 -20.07 13.75
CA LYS A 4 3.86 -18.67 13.86
C LYS A 4 3.17 -17.88 12.76
N GLN A 5 2.01 -17.32 13.08
CA GLN A 5 1.31 -16.38 12.23
C GLN A 5 2.18 -15.12 12.14
N THR A 6 2.99 -15.01 11.08
CA THR A 6 3.68 -13.77 10.76
C THR A 6 2.62 -12.78 10.30
N ALA A 7 2.41 -11.73 11.08
CA ALA A 7 1.55 -10.62 10.67
C ALA A 7 2.05 -10.04 9.34
N ALA A 8 1.12 -9.57 8.52
CA ALA A 8 1.46 -8.87 7.28
C ALA A 8 2.40 -7.68 7.59
N PRO A 9 3.37 -7.39 6.71
CA PRO A 9 4.21 -6.21 6.84
C PRO A 9 3.35 -4.94 6.85
N LEU A 10 3.85 -3.88 7.46
CA LEU A 10 3.16 -2.59 7.40
C LEU A 10 3.25 -2.00 5.98
N PRO A 11 2.30 -1.12 5.62
CA PRO A 11 2.43 -0.23 4.47
C PRO A 11 3.81 0.45 4.42
N PHE A 12 4.29 0.70 3.22
CA PHE A 12 5.58 1.35 3.04
C PHE A 12 5.54 2.82 3.47
N ALA A 13 6.46 3.22 4.35
CA ALA A 13 6.88 4.61 4.45
C ALA A 13 7.77 4.96 3.24
N LEU A 14 7.92 6.26 2.93
CA LEU A 14 8.71 6.70 1.77
C LEU A 14 10.14 6.15 1.79
N LEU A 15 10.81 6.21 2.94
CA LEU A 15 12.18 5.72 3.09
C LEU A 15 12.27 4.20 2.86
N ASP A 16 11.34 3.43 3.43
CA ASP A 16 11.30 1.98 3.26
C ASP A 16 11.02 1.60 1.80
N LEU A 17 10.13 2.33 1.13
CA LEU A 17 9.87 2.14 -0.30
C LEU A 17 11.12 2.40 -1.12
N GLN A 18 11.84 3.50 -0.87
CA GLN A 18 13.08 3.83 -1.58
C GLN A 18 14.15 2.74 -1.38
N VAL A 19 14.32 2.25 -0.15
CA VAL A 19 15.25 1.17 0.16
C VAL A 19 14.83 -0.14 -0.53
N PHE A 20 13.53 -0.46 -0.51
CA PHE A 20 13.00 -1.66 -1.15
C PHE A 20 13.17 -1.62 -2.67
N MET A 21 12.83 -0.50 -3.31
CA MET A 21 12.97 -0.32 -4.75
C MET A 21 14.42 -0.33 -5.20
N SER A 22 15.34 0.22 -4.40
CA SER A 22 16.78 0.14 -4.65
C SER A 22 17.28 -1.31 -4.59
N LYS A 23 16.87 -2.09 -3.58
CA LYS A 23 17.30 -3.48 -3.40
C LYS A 23 16.70 -4.44 -4.43
N THR A 24 15.40 -4.33 -4.69
CA THR A 24 14.65 -5.31 -5.51
C THR A 24 14.71 -4.94 -6.99
N HIS A 25 14.68 -3.65 -7.32
CA HIS A 25 14.52 -3.16 -8.69
C HIS A 25 15.69 -2.30 -9.18
N SER A 26 16.74 -2.09 -8.37
CA SER A 26 17.88 -1.20 -8.70
C SER A 26 17.44 0.22 -9.09
N ILE A 27 16.35 0.72 -8.49
CA ILE A 27 15.86 2.07 -8.72
C ILE A 27 16.37 2.99 -7.61
N ASP A 28 16.99 4.10 -8.01
CA ASP A 28 17.51 5.12 -7.09
C ASP A 28 16.39 5.78 -6.27
N ALA A 29 16.73 6.29 -5.07
CA ALA A 29 15.77 6.95 -4.19
C ALA A 29 15.10 8.17 -4.84
N GLU A 30 15.87 8.98 -5.59
CA GLU A 30 15.35 10.14 -6.32
C GLU A 30 14.38 9.73 -7.43
N LYS A 31 14.68 8.67 -8.18
CA LYS A 31 13.77 8.14 -9.21
C LYS A 31 12.49 7.59 -8.59
N THR A 32 12.59 6.87 -7.46
CA THR A 32 11.43 6.38 -6.72
C THR A 32 10.54 7.54 -6.26
N LEU A 33 11.13 8.62 -5.76
CA LEU A 33 10.40 9.83 -5.38
C LEU A 33 9.71 10.48 -6.59
N ALA A 34 10.42 10.61 -7.72
CA ALA A 34 9.86 11.19 -8.94
C ALA A 34 8.70 10.36 -9.50
N LEU A 35 8.82 9.02 -9.49
CA LEU A 35 7.76 8.10 -9.94
C LEU A 35 6.53 8.18 -9.04
N THR A 36 6.71 8.16 -7.72
CA THR A 36 5.59 8.29 -6.78
C THR A 36 4.92 9.67 -6.88
N GLN A 37 5.68 10.74 -7.11
CA GLN A 37 5.12 12.06 -7.40
C GLN A 37 4.27 12.05 -8.67
N ALA A 38 4.76 11.45 -9.75
CA ALA A 38 3.99 11.33 -10.99
C ALA A 38 2.69 10.51 -10.77
N LEU A 39 2.76 9.40 -10.04
CA LEU A 39 1.58 8.58 -9.70
C LEU A 39 0.53 9.38 -8.92
N ARG A 40 0.96 10.24 -8.00
CA ARG A 40 0.07 11.09 -7.22
C ARG A 40 -0.52 12.23 -8.05
N GLU A 41 0.31 13.03 -8.70
CA GLU A 41 -0.11 14.29 -9.32
C GLU A 41 -0.75 14.07 -10.68
N LYS A 42 -0.15 13.22 -11.52
CA LYS A 42 -0.60 13.00 -12.89
C LYS A 42 -1.70 11.95 -12.99
N TYR A 43 -1.59 10.88 -12.19
CA TYR A 43 -2.49 9.73 -12.28
C TYR A 43 -3.47 9.62 -11.12
N LYS A 44 -3.26 10.38 -10.01
CA LYS A 44 -4.05 10.27 -8.77
C LYS A 44 -4.21 8.83 -8.28
N ALA A 45 -3.20 7.99 -8.54
CA ALA A 45 -3.23 6.56 -8.31
C ALA A 45 -2.84 6.17 -6.88
N ILE A 46 -2.16 7.07 -6.16
CA ILE A 46 -1.72 6.85 -4.78
C ILE A 46 -2.05 8.06 -3.91
N THR A 47 -2.19 7.82 -2.60
CA THR A 47 -2.36 8.86 -1.58
C THR A 47 -1.05 9.59 -1.30
N TYR A 48 -0.99 10.39 -0.24
CA TYR A 48 0.16 11.26 0.06
C TYR A 48 1.47 10.46 0.24
N ASN A 49 2.37 10.57 -0.74
CA ASN A 49 3.59 9.77 -0.85
C ASN A 49 4.79 10.32 -0.05
N ARG A 50 4.58 11.32 0.81
CA ARG A 50 5.63 11.89 1.68
C ARG A 50 5.34 11.67 3.16
N SER A 51 4.54 10.67 3.50
CA SER A 51 4.34 10.30 4.88
C SER A 51 5.46 9.34 5.32
N ASP A 52 6.09 9.66 6.45
CA ASP A 52 6.98 8.74 7.16
C ASP A 52 6.17 7.73 8.02
N CYS A 53 4.84 7.84 8.04
CA CYS A 53 3.95 6.92 8.75
C CYS A 53 3.64 5.68 7.91
N SER A 54 3.91 4.52 8.50
CA SER A 54 3.53 3.20 7.97
C SER A 54 2.13 2.75 8.39
N TYR A 55 1.32 3.66 8.95
CA TYR A 55 -0.04 3.39 9.44
C TYR A 55 -1.08 4.14 8.62
N LEU A 56 -2.29 3.59 8.63
CA LEU A 56 -3.48 4.07 7.93
C LEU A 56 -4.52 4.45 8.99
N SER A 57 -5.38 5.42 8.65
CA SER A 57 -6.47 5.84 9.54
C SER A 57 -7.69 4.90 9.46
N ASP A 58 -8.58 5.01 10.45
CA ASP A 58 -9.90 4.36 10.42
C ASP A 58 -10.77 4.79 9.23
N GLU A 59 -10.64 6.03 8.76
CA GLU A 59 -11.31 6.49 7.54
C GLU A 59 -10.83 5.69 6.32
N GLN A 60 -9.53 5.47 6.19
CA GLN A 60 -8.97 4.66 5.10
C GLN A 60 -9.38 3.19 5.21
N PHE A 61 -9.62 2.69 6.42
CA PHE A 61 -10.21 1.37 6.62
C PHE A 61 -11.64 1.30 6.09
N ALA A 62 -12.47 2.31 6.38
CA ALA A 62 -13.83 2.40 5.85
C ALA A 62 -13.88 2.52 4.32
N GLU A 63 -12.88 3.17 3.71
CA GLU A 63 -12.72 3.30 2.25
C GLU A 63 -12.08 2.07 1.57
N ALA A 64 -11.56 1.11 2.35
CA ALA A 64 -10.85 -0.05 1.82
C ALA A 64 -11.70 -0.93 0.87
N PRO A 65 -12.99 -1.23 1.13
CA PRO A 65 -13.81 -2.06 0.24
C PRO A 65 -14.00 -1.41 -1.13
N GLU A 66 -14.25 -0.10 -1.14
CA GLU A 66 -14.40 0.68 -2.38
C GLU A 66 -13.07 0.69 -3.15
N THR A 67 -11.96 0.96 -2.45
CA THR A 67 -10.62 0.97 -3.04
C THR A 67 -10.27 -0.38 -3.68
N LEU A 68 -10.55 -1.50 -3.02
CA LEU A 68 -10.33 -2.84 -3.56
C LEU A 68 -11.18 -3.11 -4.81
N SER A 69 -12.43 -2.64 -4.82
CA SER A 69 -13.30 -2.74 -5.99
C SER A 69 -12.75 -1.95 -7.19
N LEU A 70 -12.27 -0.72 -6.97
CA LEU A 70 -11.61 0.06 -8.04
C LEU A 70 -10.33 -0.60 -8.53
N LEU A 71 -9.52 -1.17 -7.62
CA LEU A 71 -8.28 -1.86 -7.97
C LEU A 71 -8.56 -3.11 -8.82
N SER A 72 -9.62 -3.86 -8.51
CA SER A 72 -10.01 -5.02 -9.32
C SER A 72 -10.37 -4.65 -10.77
N GLN A 73 -10.94 -3.46 -10.98
CA GLN A 73 -11.26 -2.94 -12.31
C GLN A 73 -10.03 -2.37 -13.03
N ALA A 74 -9.15 -1.67 -12.30
CA ALA A 74 -7.95 -1.06 -12.85
C ALA A 74 -6.84 -2.08 -13.16
N LEU A 75 -6.77 -3.18 -12.40
CA LEU A 75 -5.74 -4.22 -12.50
C LEU A 75 -6.40 -5.60 -12.63
N PRO A 76 -6.94 -5.94 -13.82
CA PRO A 76 -7.68 -7.18 -14.05
C PRO A 76 -6.83 -8.43 -13.79
N ASP A 77 -5.53 -8.39 -14.08
CA ASP A 77 -4.58 -9.50 -13.77
C ASP A 77 -4.50 -9.81 -12.27
N LEU A 78 -4.78 -8.85 -11.40
CA LEU A 78 -4.76 -8.99 -9.94
C LEU A 78 -6.17 -9.03 -9.33
N ALA A 79 -7.23 -8.94 -10.14
CA ALA A 79 -8.61 -8.85 -9.68
C ALA A 79 -9.03 -10.05 -8.80
N GLY A 80 -8.54 -11.25 -9.14
CA GLY A 80 -8.78 -12.45 -8.34
C GLY A 80 -8.27 -12.30 -6.90
N MET A 81 -7.08 -11.73 -6.73
CA MET A 81 -6.50 -11.49 -5.41
C MET A 81 -7.32 -10.48 -4.61
N PHE A 82 -7.77 -9.38 -5.22
CA PHE A 82 -8.57 -8.38 -4.53
C PHE A 82 -9.96 -8.87 -4.14
N THR A 83 -10.51 -9.85 -4.88
CA THR A 83 -11.82 -10.46 -4.58
C THR A 83 -11.74 -11.42 -3.39
N GLU A 84 -10.59 -12.08 -3.19
CA GLU A 84 -10.37 -12.99 -2.06
C GLU A 84 -9.97 -12.26 -0.76
N VAL A 85 -9.65 -10.97 -0.82
CA VAL A 85 -9.28 -10.17 0.35
C VAL A 85 -10.50 -9.84 1.20
N ASN A 86 -10.42 -10.14 2.49
CA ASN A 86 -11.42 -9.71 3.46
C ASN A 86 -11.17 -8.24 3.88
N SER A 87 -11.97 -7.31 3.34
CA SER A 87 -11.88 -5.88 3.64
C SER A 87 -12.38 -5.50 5.05
N GLU A 88 -13.12 -6.38 5.73
CA GLU A 88 -13.61 -6.15 7.10
C GLU A 88 -12.55 -6.49 8.16
N ARG A 89 -11.41 -7.07 7.76
CA ARG A 89 -10.32 -7.40 8.68
C ARG A 89 -9.45 -6.17 8.95
N LYS A 90 -9.65 -5.52 10.09
CA LYS A 90 -8.75 -4.46 10.58
C LYS A 90 -7.42 -5.06 11.06
N GLY A 91 -6.39 -4.99 10.21
CA GLY A 91 -5.02 -5.40 10.56
C GLY A 91 -4.28 -4.31 11.36
N ARG A 92 -3.08 -4.64 11.85
CA ARG A 92 -2.22 -3.71 12.62
C ARG A 92 -1.80 -2.44 11.88
N ALA A 93 -2.06 -2.37 10.58
CA ALA A 93 -1.74 -1.21 9.75
C ALA A 93 -2.74 -0.07 9.93
N PHE A 94 -3.96 -0.36 10.40
CA PHE A 94 -4.98 0.66 10.65
C PHE A 94 -4.92 1.08 12.12
N ASP A 95 -4.11 2.08 12.41
CA ASP A 95 -3.82 2.56 13.76
C ASP A 95 -3.72 4.09 13.72
N ASP A 96 -4.60 4.76 14.46
CA ASP A 96 -4.73 6.23 14.55
C ASP A 96 -4.04 6.84 15.77
N SER A 97 -3.37 6.01 16.61
CA SER A 97 -2.79 6.42 17.90
C SER A 97 -1.42 7.11 17.82
#